data_AF-A0A7W1PUZ2-F1
#
_entry.id   AF-A0A7W1PUZ2-F1
#
_cell.length_a   1.000
_cell.length_b   1.000
_cell.length_c   1.000
_cell.angle_alpha   90.00
_cell.angle_beta   90.00
_cell.angle_gamma   90.00
#
_symmetry.space_group_name_H-M   'P 1'
#
loop_
_entity.id
_entity.type
_entity.pdbx_description
1 polymer ?
#
loop_
_entity_poly.entity_id
_entity_poly.type
_entity_poly.pdbx_seq_one_letter_code
_entity_poly.pdbx_strand_id
1 'polypeptide(L)'
;MNSFCFFMLQCMMILLYTGSYSSASAQMIAPDKQLHLIAGAGISSLSYFTCYKITKKKNLSLLLAFGSGVLAGIAKEVYDAQGYGHPSTMDAVATGVGAFVPCFAFRFTLHKKPKINVNKDPYLVGLNDFVPDSYRINRYTSR
;
A
#
# COMPACT_ATOMS: atom_id res chain seq x y z
N MET A 1 -17.28 11.12 -10.08
CA MET A 1 -16.39 11.67 -9.03
C MET A 1 -15.00 11.81 -9.59
N ASN A 2 -14.60 13.06 -9.83
CA ASN A 2 -13.55 13.41 -10.78
C ASN A 2 -12.18 13.20 -10.16
N SER A 3 -11.23 12.67 -10.95
CA SER A 3 -9.85 12.36 -10.51
C SER A 3 -9.12 13.56 -9.89
N PHE A 4 -9.61 14.78 -10.15
CA PHE A 4 -9.13 16.03 -9.57
C PHE A 4 -9.39 16.14 -8.06
N CYS A 5 -10.51 15.61 -7.59
CA CYS A 5 -10.87 15.62 -6.16
C CYS A 5 -9.97 14.68 -5.34
N PHE A 6 -9.57 13.53 -5.91
CA PHE A 6 -8.60 12.64 -5.28
C PHE A 6 -7.20 13.27 -5.20
N PHE A 7 -6.76 13.98 -6.25
CA PHE A 7 -5.47 14.67 -6.25
C PHE A 7 -5.43 15.80 -5.21
N MET A 8 -6.48 16.62 -5.12
CA MET A 8 -6.58 17.66 -4.09
C MET A 8 -6.63 17.07 -2.67
N LEU A 9 -7.35 15.97 -2.46
CA LEU A 9 -7.40 15.31 -1.14
C LEU A 9 -6.02 14.73 -0.75
N GLN A 10 -5.28 14.17 -1.71
CA GLN A 10 -3.91 13.71 -1.49
C GLN A 10 -2.98 14.87 -1.12
N CYS A 11 -3.06 16.00 -1.85
CA CYS A 11 -2.29 17.20 -1.54
C CYS A 11 -2.64 17.78 -0.17
N MET A 12 -3.91 17.75 0.23
CA MET A 12 -4.37 18.25 1.54
C MET A 12 -3.86 17.37 2.69
N MET A 13 -3.82 16.05 2.51
CA MET A 13 -3.21 15.13 3.49
C MET A 13 -1.68 15.32 3.58
N ILE A 14 -1.00 15.56 2.46
CA ILE A 14 0.44 15.86 2.45
C ILE A 14 0.73 17.21 3.12
N LEU A 15 -0.09 18.24 2.89
CA LEU A 15 0.04 19.56 3.52
C LEU A 15 -0.27 19.54 5.03
N LEU A 16 -1.21 18.72 5.48
CA LEU A 16 -1.48 18.51 6.90
C LEU A 16 -0.37 17.71 7.59
N TYR A 17 0.23 16.75 6.87
CA TYR A 17 1.39 16.01 7.35
C TYR A 17 2.61 16.94 7.47
N THR A 18 2.90 17.78 6.48
CA THR A 18 4.04 18.71 6.52
C THR A 18 3.85 19.86 7.53
N GLY A 19 2.62 20.34 7.73
CA GLY A 19 2.30 21.38 8.72
C GLY A 19 2.46 20.94 10.18
N SER A 20 2.38 19.62 10.45
CA SER A 20 2.50 19.06 11.80
C SER A 20 3.95 18.93 12.29
N TYR A 21 4.96 19.09 11.43
CA TYR A 21 6.38 19.01 11.82
C TYR A 21 6.90 20.29 12.50
N SER A 22 6.22 21.43 12.37
CA SER A 22 6.66 22.71 12.95
C SER A 22 6.31 22.91 14.42
N SER A 23 5.61 21.98 15.07
CA SER A 23 5.21 22.11 16.48
C SER A 23 5.55 20.91 17.37
N ALA A 24 6.36 19.96 16.89
CA ALA A 24 6.72 18.76 17.65
C ALA A 24 8.23 18.52 17.65
N SER A 25 8.98 19.41 18.30
CA SER A 25 10.42 19.25 18.59
C SER A 25 10.73 18.12 19.59
N ALA A 26 9.78 17.20 19.88
CA ALA A 26 9.83 16.28 21.03
C ALA A 26 9.79 14.77 20.69
N GLN A 27 9.69 14.38 19.42
CA GLN A 27 9.83 12.97 18.99
C GLN A 27 10.93 12.83 17.94
N MET A 28 12.15 13.20 18.30
CA MET A 28 13.33 12.79 17.54
C MET A 28 13.48 11.27 17.71
N ILE A 29 12.81 10.50 16.83
CA ILE A 29 13.10 9.08 16.67
C ILE A 29 14.60 8.99 16.39
N ALA A 30 15.31 8.26 17.26
CA ALA A 30 16.75 8.11 17.14
C ALA A 30 17.10 7.64 15.71
N PRO A 31 18.20 8.16 15.11
CA PRO A 31 18.50 7.97 13.70
C PRO A 31 18.63 6.50 13.28
N ASP A 32 19.05 5.62 14.20
CA ASP A 32 19.06 4.16 14.04
C ASP A 32 17.64 3.61 13.80
N LYS A 33 16.66 4.05 14.60
CA LYS A 33 15.26 3.59 14.50
C LYS A 33 14.54 4.11 13.24
N GLN A 34 14.97 5.24 12.70
CA GLN A 34 14.46 5.74 11.43
C GLN A 34 14.84 4.82 10.27
N LEU A 35 16.07 4.26 10.29
CA LEU A 35 16.51 3.33 9.26
C LEU A 35 15.66 2.05 9.25
N HIS A 36 15.31 1.53 10.42
CA HIS A 36 14.41 0.37 10.56
C HIS A 36 13.01 0.65 10.00
N LEU A 37 12.46 1.84 10.29
CA LEU A 37 11.17 2.26 9.73
C LEU A 37 11.21 2.33 8.19
N ILE A 38 12.25 2.96 7.63
CA ILE A 38 12.42 3.11 6.18
C ILE A 38 12.64 1.75 5.52
N ALA A 39 13.46 0.88 6.12
CA ALA A 39 13.71 -0.47 5.62
C ALA A 39 12.42 -1.29 5.56
N GLY A 40 11.64 -1.30 6.65
CA GLY A 40 10.34 -1.97 6.70
C GLY A 40 9.37 -1.45 5.63
N ALA A 41 9.30 -0.12 5.47
CA ALA A 41 8.45 0.51 4.48
C ALA A 41 8.87 0.18 3.04
N GLY A 42 10.18 0.19 2.77
CA GLY A 42 10.75 -0.12 1.47
C GLY A 42 10.52 -1.57 1.05
N ILE A 43 10.85 -2.52 1.92
CA ILE A 43 10.68 -3.97 1.67
C ILE A 43 9.21 -4.27 1.39
N SER A 44 8.31 -3.78 2.24
CA SER A 44 6.87 -4.02 2.09
C SER A 44 6.32 -3.40 0.81
N SER A 45 6.76 -2.19 0.44
CA SER A 45 6.34 -1.54 -0.81
C SER A 45 6.78 -2.30 -2.05
N LEU A 46 8.04 -2.75 -2.07
CA LEU A 46 8.59 -3.51 -3.19
C LEU A 46 7.92 -4.89 -3.31
N SER A 47 7.73 -5.59 -2.18
CA SER A 47 7.02 -6.86 -2.13
C SER A 47 5.58 -6.71 -2.60
N TYR A 48 4.87 -5.66 -2.15
CA TYR A 48 3.51 -5.39 -2.61
C TYR A 48 3.44 -5.23 -4.12
N PHE A 49 4.30 -4.38 -4.70
CA PHE A 49 4.28 -4.11 -6.14
C PHE A 49 4.59 -5.35 -6.97
N THR A 50 5.58 -6.14 -6.53
CA THR A 50 6.01 -7.37 -7.21
C THR A 50 4.91 -8.43 -7.13
N CYS A 51 4.40 -8.71 -5.92
CA CYS A 51 3.32 -9.68 -5.72
C CYS A 51 2.05 -9.25 -6.43
N TYR A 52 1.70 -7.96 -6.44
CA TYR A 52 0.52 -7.47 -7.11
C TYR A 52 0.66 -7.55 -8.63
N LYS A 53 1.84 -7.30 -9.18
CA LYS A 53 2.11 -7.48 -10.62
C LYS A 53 1.85 -8.90 -11.09
N ILE A 54 2.25 -9.89 -10.29
CA ILE A 54 2.13 -11.32 -10.61
C ILE A 54 0.73 -11.85 -10.32
N THR A 55 0.25 -11.69 -9.07
CA THR A 55 -0.98 -12.34 -8.61
C THR A 55 -2.25 -11.57 -8.97
N LYS A 56 -2.14 -10.25 -9.20
CA LYS A 56 -3.27 -9.30 -9.32
C LYS A 56 -4.24 -9.31 -8.12
N LYS A 57 -3.91 -10.01 -7.03
CA LYS A 57 -4.76 -10.15 -5.84
C LYS A 57 -4.28 -9.19 -4.75
N LYS A 58 -5.03 -8.12 -4.52
CA LYS A 58 -4.69 -7.05 -3.55
C LYS A 58 -4.50 -7.59 -2.13
N ASN A 59 -5.45 -8.37 -1.61
CA ASN A 59 -5.39 -8.90 -0.24
C ASN A 59 -4.17 -9.80 -0.04
N LEU A 60 -3.91 -10.69 -1.01
CA LEU A 60 -2.76 -11.59 -0.95
C LEU A 60 -1.44 -10.79 -1.03
N SER A 61 -1.39 -9.77 -1.89
CA SER A 61 -0.19 -8.94 -2.05
C SER A 61 0.06 -8.07 -0.82
N LEU A 62 -0.98 -7.57 -0.14
CA LEU A 62 -0.86 -6.86 1.14
C LEU A 62 -0.34 -7.77 2.24
N LEU A 63 -0.88 -8.99 2.34
CA LEU A 63 -0.44 -9.95 3.35
C LEU A 63 1.02 -10.35 3.13
N LEU A 64 1.41 -10.62 1.89
CA LEU A 64 2.80 -10.97 1.54
C LEU A 64 3.75 -9.79 1.74
N ALA A 65 3.31 -8.57 1.44
CA ALA A 65 4.09 -7.36 1.67
C ALA A 65 4.34 -7.09 3.15
N PHE A 66 3.29 -7.17 3.98
CA PHE A 66 3.44 -6.99 5.41
C PHE A 66 4.28 -8.12 6.02
N GLY A 67 3.98 -9.36 5.62
CA GLY A 67 4.72 -10.54 6.06
C GLY A 67 6.20 -10.48 5.70
N SER A 68 6.56 -10.06 4.48
CA SER A 68 7.97 -9.94 4.08
C SER A 68 8.71 -8.86 4.88
N GLY A 69 8.08 -7.72 5.15
CA GLY A 69 8.67 -6.65 5.97
C GLY A 69 8.93 -7.09 7.41
N VAL A 70 7.95 -7.75 8.04
CA VAL A 70 8.10 -8.29 9.41
C VAL A 70 9.14 -9.40 9.46
N LEU A 71 9.10 -10.35 8.50
CA LEU A 71 10.08 -11.44 8.42
C LEU A 71 11.50 -10.92 8.22
N ALA A 72 11.68 -9.87 7.40
CA ALA A 72 12.99 -9.25 7.21
C ALA A 72 13.53 -8.63 8.52
N GLY A 73 12.66 -7.98 9.30
CA GLY A 73 13.00 -7.45 10.62
C GLY A 73 13.43 -8.56 11.60
N ILE A 74 12.65 -9.64 11.69
CA ILE A 74 12.97 -10.79 12.53
C ILE A 74 14.28 -11.46 12.07
N ALA A 75 14.47 -11.63 10.76
CA ALA A 75 15.66 -12.24 10.20
C ALA A 75 16.93 -11.44 10.52
N LYS A 76 16.87 -10.10 10.49
CA LYS A 76 17.97 -9.24 10.93
C LYS A 76 18.30 -9.49 12.40
N GLU A 77 17.31 -9.50 13.30
CA GLU A 77 17.58 -9.73 14.73
C GLU A 77 18.16 -11.12 15.02
N VAL A 78 17.70 -12.15 14.30
CA VAL A 78 18.27 -13.51 14.39
C VAL A 78 19.70 -13.53 13.88
N TYR A 79 20.01 -12.78 12.83
CA TYR A 79 21.36 -12.67 12.28
C TYR A 79 22.29 -11.93 13.24
N ASP A 80 21.84 -10.82 13.84
CA ASP A 80 22.61 -10.07 14.83
C ASP A 80 22.89 -10.90 16.08
N ALA A 81 21.93 -11.72 16.52
CA ALA A 81 22.09 -12.64 17.64
C ALA A 81 23.17 -13.72 17.43
N GLN A 82 23.63 -13.95 16.19
CA GLN A 82 24.75 -14.84 15.88
C GLN A 82 26.13 -14.17 16.07
N GLY A 83 26.16 -12.95 16.60
CA GLY A 83 27.39 -12.21 16.90
C GLY A 83 27.76 -11.15 15.86
N TYR A 84 26.87 -10.87 14.90
CA TYR A 84 27.07 -9.85 13.87
C TYR A 84 26.54 -8.46 14.27
N GLY A 85 25.86 -8.34 15.41
CA GLY A 85 25.29 -7.07 15.88
C GLY A 85 24.75 -7.15 17.31
N HIS A 86 24.00 -6.13 17.72
CA HIS A 86 23.30 -6.11 19.00
C HIS A 86 21.81 -6.39 18.77
N PRO A 87 21.31 -7.59 19.12
CA PRO A 87 19.91 -7.91 18.93
C PRO A 87 19.03 -7.00 19.80
N SER A 88 18.08 -6.33 19.17
CA SER A 88 17.16 -5.38 19.77
C SER A 88 15.76 -5.69 19.29
N THR A 89 14.90 -6.12 20.21
CA THR A 89 13.48 -6.36 19.91
C THR A 89 12.77 -5.08 19.44
N MET A 90 13.29 -3.90 19.81
CA MET A 90 12.73 -2.61 19.39
C MET A 90 12.99 -2.31 17.92
N ASP A 91 14.04 -2.87 17.33
CA ASP A 91 14.42 -2.65 15.93
C ASP A 91 13.52 -3.51 15.01
N ALA A 92 13.22 -4.75 15.43
CA ALA A 92 12.21 -5.57 14.79
C ALA A 92 10.82 -4.93 14.83
N VAL A 93 10.42 -4.35 15.96
CA VAL A 93 9.15 -3.63 16.10
C VAL A 93 9.14 -2.39 15.20
N ALA A 94 10.21 -1.59 15.18
CA ALA A 94 10.34 -0.43 14.30
C ALA A 94 10.23 -0.83 12.82
N THR A 95 10.86 -1.95 12.42
CA THR A 95 10.75 -2.50 11.06
C THR A 95 9.32 -2.95 10.75
N GLY A 96 8.64 -3.60 11.68
CA GLY A 96 7.24 -4.01 11.54
C GLY A 96 6.26 -2.84 11.43
N VAL A 97 6.47 -1.79 12.23
CA VAL A 97 5.69 -0.54 12.13
C VAL A 97 5.94 0.13 10.77
N GLY A 98 7.20 0.18 10.33
CA GLY A 98 7.59 0.67 9.00
C GLY A 98 6.89 -0.11 7.88
N ALA A 99 6.78 -1.43 8.02
CA ALA A 99 6.08 -2.30 7.07
C ALA A 99 4.56 -2.08 7.02
N PHE A 100 3.96 -1.68 8.15
CA PHE A 100 2.52 -1.43 8.23
C PHE A 100 2.09 -0.18 7.46
N VAL A 101 2.86 0.90 7.54
CA VAL A 101 2.54 2.20 6.92
C VAL A 101 2.20 2.11 5.43
N PRO A 102 3.05 1.53 4.55
CA PRO A 102 2.73 1.41 3.14
C PRO A 102 1.58 0.43 2.88
N CYS A 103 1.47 -0.65 3.66
CA CYS A 103 0.36 -1.61 3.52
C CYS A 103 -0.99 -0.94 3.80
N PHE A 104 -1.06 -0.11 4.85
CA PHE A 104 -2.22 0.72 5.14
C PHE A 104 -2.48 1.70 3.99
N ALA A 105 -1.46 2.42 3.53
CA ALA A 105 -1.60 3.36 2.42
C ALA A 105 -2.13 2.70 1.14
N PHE A 106 -1.62 1.52 0.77
CA PHE A 106 -2.08 0.78 -0.42
C PHE A 106 -3.49 0.24 -0.28
N ARG A 107 -3.87 -0.21 0.92
CA ARG A 107 -5.24 -0.67 1.20
C ARG A 107 -6.25 0.43 0.91
N PHE A 108 -5.96 1.66 1.30
CA PHE A 108 -6.88 2.79 1.06
C PHE A 108 -6.75 3.37 -0.35
N THR A 109 -5.53 3.52 -0.88
CA THR A 109 -5.27 4.30 -2.11
C THR A 109 -5.51 3.51 -3.40
N LEU A 110 -5.30 2.19 -3.44
CA LEU A 110 -5.35 1.43 -4.70
C LEU A 110 -6.74 0.91 -5.08
N HIS A 111 -7.83 1.50 -4.56
CA HIS A 111 -9.21 1.19 -4.96
C HIS A 111 -9.62 1.67 -6.36
N LYS A 112 -8.73 1.64 -7.36
CA LYS A 112 -9.16 1.81 -8.75
C LYS A 112 -9.77 0.49 -9.26
N LYS A 113 -11.07 0.52 -9.57
CA LYS A 113 -11.78 -0.53 -10.31
C LYS A 113 -11.15 -0.63 -11.71
N PRO A 114 -10.99 -1.84 -12.28
CA PRO A 114 -10.55 -1.98 -13.67
C PRO A 114 -11.58 -1.29 -14.57
N LYS A 115 -11.13 -0.39 -15.44
CA LYS A 115 -11.96 0.15 -16.52
C LYS A 115 -12.07 -0.95 -17.58
N ILE A 116 -13.15 -1.73 -17.54
CA ILE A 116 -13.47 -2.68 -18.59
C ILE A 116 -13.84 -1.86 -19.83
N ASN A 117 -13.04 -1.98 -20.89
CA ASN A 117 -13.29 -1.29 -22.15
C ASN A 117 -14.04 -2.25 -23.09
N VAL A 118 -15.37 -2.27 -22.94
CA VAL A 118 -16.29 -3.17 -23.65
C VAL A 118 -16.14 -3.10 -25.18
N ASN A 119 -15.56 -2.02 -25.72
CA ASN A 119 -15.34 -1.85 -27.16
C ASN A 119 -14.16 -2.71 -27.69
N LYS A 120 -13.18 -3.06 -26.84
CA LYS A 120 -11.96 -3.80 -27.27
C LYS A 120 -12.03 -5.30 -27.01
N ASP A 121 -13.00 -5.76 -26.23
CA ASP A 121 -13.14 -7.16 -25.85
C ASP A 121 -14.41 -7.74 -26.52
N PRO A 122 -14.31 -8.31 -27.74
CA PRO A 122 -15.48 -8.75 -28.53
C PRO A 122 -16.32 -9.83 -27.82
N TYR A 123 -15.76 -10.51 -26.82
CA TYR A 123 -16.44 -11.50 -25.99
C TYR A 123 -17.38 -10.89 -24.93
N LEU A 124 -17.24 -9.61 -24.61
CA LEU A 124 -18.09 -8.91 -23.64
C LEU A 124 -19.32 -8.25 -24.28
N VAL A 125 -19.41 -8.26 -25.61
CA VAL A 125 -20.58 -7.75 -26.35
C VAL A 125 -21.78 -8.69 -26.15
N GLY A 126 -21.57 -10.02 -26.21
CA GLY A 126 -22.61 -11.04 -26.05
C GLY A 126 -23.01 -11.37 -24.60
N LEU A 127 -22.30 -10.84 -23.61
CA LEU A 127 -22.67 -10.99 -22.20
C LEU A 127 -23.73 -9.97 -21.75
N ASN A 128 -23.98 -8.90 -22.52
CA ASN A 128 -25.03 -7.93 -22.19
C ASN A 128 -26.44 -8.53 -22.30
N ASP A 129 -26.60 -9.60 -23.07
CA ASP A 129 -27.90 -10.24 -23.30
C ASP A 129 -28.24 -11.29 -22.23
N PHE A 130 -27.25 -11.70 -21.43
CA PHE A 130 -27.40 -12.69 -20.35
C PHE A 130 -27.33 -12.07 -18.94
N VAL A 131 -27.06 -10.77 -18.82
CA VAL A 131 -27.02 -10.06 -17.54
C VAL A 131 -28.43 -9.54 -17.24
N PRO A 132 -29.06 -9.95 -16.11
CA PRO A 132 -30.38 -9.45 -15.75
C PRO A 132 -30.36 -7.93 -15.59
N ASP A 133 -31.46 -7.28 -16.02
CA ASP A 133 -31.57 -5.82 -16.14
C ASP A 133 -31.25 -5.05 -14.86
N SER A 134 -31.29 -5.71 -13.70
CA SER A 134 -30.87 -5.15 -12.41
C SER A 134 -29.39 -4.74 -12.34
N TYR A 135 -28.54 -5.20 -13.27
CA TYR A 135 -27.11 -4.85 -13.35
C TYR A 135 -26.74 -4.06 -14.61
N ARG A 136 -27.72 -3.69 -15.45
CA ARG A 136 -27.49 -2.92 -16.67
C ARG A 136 -27.12 -1.48 -16.30
N ILE A 137 -25.81 -1.17 -16.32
CA ILE A 137 -25.33 0.20 -16.06
C ILE A 137 -25.85 1.11 -17.18
N ASN A 138 -26.83 1.96 -16.83
CA ASN A 138 -27.49 2.89 -17.73
C ASN A 138 -26.45 3.78 -18.44
N ARG A 139 -26.17 3.48 -19.71
CA ARG A 139 -25.19 4.16 -20.56
C ARG A 139 -25.82 5.25 -21.44
N TYR A 140 -26.73 6.06 -20.90
CA TYR A 140 -27.35 7.16 -21.66
C TYR A 140 -27.68 8.41 -20.81
N THR A 141 -26.77 8.91 -19.98
CA THR A 141 -26.76 10.31 -19.52
C THR A 141 -25.30 10.65 -19.20
N SER A 142 -24.60 11.64 -19.75
CA SER A 142 -24.98 12.90 -20.34
C SER A 142 -23.88 13.33 -21.33
N ARG A 143 -24.30 14.13 -22.32
CA ARG A 143 -23.42 15.01 -23.10
C ARG A 143 -22.65 15.98 -22.21
#